data_AF-A0A2R6CWU9-F1
#
_entry.id   AF-A0A2R6CWU9-F1
#
_cell.length_a   1.000
_cell.length_b   1.000
_cell.length_c   1.000
_cell.angle_alpha   90.00
_cell.angle_beta   90.00
_cell.angle_gamma   90.00
#
_symmetry.space_group_name_H-M   'P 1'
#
loop_
_entity.id
_entity.type
_entity.pdbx_description
1 polymer ?
#
loop_
_entity_poly.entity_id
_entity_poly.type
_entity_poly.pdbx_seq_one_letter_code
_entity_poly.pdbx_strand_id
1 'polypeptide(L)'
;MRDVAQAFVPGHVTGFFTVDLAEDPTEAGSRGAGLALSEGVTVTVRPSEDRELRLNGEAVSVAAVHNVLDALRAGGQVRAVTDLPVGAGFGVSGAMALGTALAANAVFERGLSAYELATIAHGAEVQADTGLGDVVAQRHGGVPIRLEPGSPQVNKMDAVPERSRVEYVTDGEVPTAEVIGGDTDLITQAGTQSLSDLVRDPTLSTFVETSRRFARETNLLTEWVHDVVRDVSAAGGEATMGMLGQTVVALGTGLSDAGYDPSVCQVDPTGATLLAPPTDPTLPE
;
A
#
# COMPACT_ATOMS: atom_id res chain seq x y z
N MET A 1 -2.71 28.58 10.80
CA MET A 1 -1.67 27.56 10.58
C MET A 1 -1.57 26.70 11.83
N ARG A 2 -1.66 25.38 11.70
CA ARG A 2 -1.42 24.45 12.82
C ARG A 2 0.09 24.27 12.99
N ASP A 3 0.55 24.09 14.23
CA ASP A 3 1.97 23.82 14.49
C ASP A 3 2.38 22.42 14.02
N VAL A 4 1.41 21.49 13.95
CA VAL A 4 1.60 20.11 13.51
C VAL A 4 0.27 19.52 13.05
N ALA A 5 0.31 18.59 12.10
CA ALA A 5 -0.81 17.70 11.80
C ALA A 5 -0.32 16.28 11.54
N GLN A 6 -1.25 15.35 11.72
CA GLN A 6 -0.97 13.93 11.68
C GLN A 6 -2.02 13.22 10.83
N ALA A 7 -1.59 12.22 10.06
CA ALA A 7 -2.44 11.38 9.24
C ALA A 7 -2.07 9.91 9.47
N PHE A 8 -3.06 9.04 9.44
CA PHE A 8 -2.86 7.60 9.37
C PHE A 8 -3.17 7.13 7.95
N VAL A 9 -2.33 6.24 7.43
CA VAL A 9 -2.53 5.58 6.14
C VAL A 9 -2.35 4.08 6.32
N PRO A 10 -3.34 3.25 5.99
CA PRO A 10 -3.23 1.80 6.15
C PRO A 10 -2.06 1.25 5.31
N GLY A 11 -1.45 0.18 5.79
CA GLY A 11 -0.59 -0.65 4.95
C GLY A 11 -1.42 -1.27 3.82
N HIS A 12 -0.79 -1.53 2.69
CA HIS A 12 -1.47 -2.16 1.57
C HIS A 12 -0.68 -3.35 1.06
N VAL A 13 -1.35 -4.50 0.94
CA VAL A 13 -0.80 -5.71 0.37
C VAL A 13 -1.49 -5.98 -0.95
N THR A 14 -0.73 -5.91 -2.05
CA THR A 14 -1.24 -6.28 -3.38
C THR A 14 -1.32 -7.80 -3.50
N GLY A 15 -2.44 -8.33 -3.98
CA GLY A 15 -2.59 -9.77 -4.29
C GLY A 15 -2.26 -10.11 -5.74
N PHE A 16 -2.65 -9.26 -6.69
CA PHE A 16 -2.28 -9.35 -8.10
C PHE A 16 -2.40 -7.97 -8.75
N PHE A 17 -1.73 -7.77 -9.88
CA PHE A 17 -1.74 -6.49 -10.57
C PHE A 17 -1.43 -6.59 -12.07
N THR A 18 -1.76 -5.55 -12.81
CA THR A 18 -1.21 -5.24 -14.14
C THR A 18 -0.26 -4.05 -14.04
N VAL A 19 0.59 -3.88 -15.05
CA VAL A 19 1.45 -2.70 -15.18
C VAL A 19 0.94 -1.88 -16.36
N ASP A 20 0.50 -0.65 -16.09
CA ASP A 20 -0.05 0.25 -17.09
C ASP A 20 0.75 1.56 -17.06
N LEU A 21 1.80 1.63 -17.88
CA LEU A 21 2.68 2.80 -17.98
C LEU A 21 2.05 3.87 -18.89
N ALA A 22 2.22 5.13 -18.51
CA ALA A 22 1.82 6.29 -19.31
C ALA A 22 2.85 7.42 -19.16
N GLU A 23 2.88 8.35 -20.12
CA GLU A 23 3.75 9.53 -20.04
C GLU A 23 3.32 10.47 -18.91
N ASP A 24 2.00 10.61 -18.68
CA ASP A 24 1.46 11.35 -17.54
C ASP A 24 1.47 10.45 -16.28
N PRO A 25 2.20 10.82 -15.21
CA PRO A 25 2.22 10.05 -13.97
C PRO A 25 0.85 9.89 -13.29
N THR A 26 -0.11 10.76 -13.61
CA THR A 26 -1.47 10.69 -13.06
C THR A 26 -2.38 9.71 -13.82
N GLU A 27 -2.01 9.35 -15.05
CA GLU A 27 -2.67 8.31 -15.86
C GLU A 27 -1.98 6.95 -15.70
N ALA A 28 -0.67 6.96 -15.50
CA ALA A 28 0.11 5.74 -15.21
C ALA A 28 -0.37 5.11 -13.90
N GLY A 29 -0.39 3.78 -13.84
CA GLY A 29 -0.79 3.06 -12.64
C GLY A 29 -0.89 1.57 -12.86
N SER A 30 -1.84 0.96 -12.16
CA SER A 30 -2.08 -0.47 -12.19
C SER A 30 -3.55 -0.79 -12.02
N ARG A 31 -4.00 -1.88 -12.65
CA ARG A 31 -5.24 -2.56 -12.28
C ARG A 31 -4.89 -3.72 -11.35
N GLY A 32 -5.88 -4.26 -10.65
CA GLY A 32 -5.69 -5.40 -9.74
C GLY A 32 -6.31 -5.19 -8.37
N ALA A 33 -6.03 -6.08 -7.42
CA ALA A 33 -6.66 -6.05 -6.10
C ALA A 33 -5.66 -6.23 -4.96
N GLY A 34 -6.07 -5.84 -3.75
CA GLY A 34 -5.25 -5.96 -2.55
C GLY A 34 -6.05 -5.80 -1.26
N LEU A 35 -5.34 -5.78 -0.14
CA LEU A 35 -5.88 -5.62 1.21
C LEU A 35 -5.31 -4.35 1.82
N ALA A 36 -6.17 -3.43 2.27
CA ALA A 36 -5.78 -2.37 3.18
C ALA A 36 -5.81 -2.92 4.61
N LEU A 37 -4.71 -2.80 5.35
CA LEU A 37 -4.54 -3.34 6.69
C LEU A 37 -4.84 -2.27 7.74
N SER A 38 -5.38 -2.68 8.89
CA SER A 38 -5.59 -1.80 10.05
C SER A 38 -4.28 -1.36 10.72
N GLU A 39 -3.17 -2.01 10.37
CA GLU A 39 -1.82 -1.53 10.64
C GLU A 39 -1.33 -0.71 9.46
N GLY A 40 -0.54 0.32 9.71
CA GLY A 40 -0.18 1.28 8.70
C GLY A 40 0.86 2.28 9.17
N VAL A 41 1.00 3.35 8.39
CA VAL A 41 1.96 4.42 8.66
C VAL A 41 1.23 5.61 9.25
N THR A 42 1.73 6.07 10.38
CA THR A 42 1.34 7.34 10.98
C THR A 42 2.34 8.40 10.57
N VAL A 43 1.90 9.40 9.81
CA VAL A 43 2.74 10.50 9.31
C VAL A 43 2.40 11.79 10.03
N THR A 44 3.42 12.44 10.57
CA THR A 44 3.33 13.73 11.26
C THR A 44 4.14 14.76 10.48
N VAL A 45 3.52 15.90 10.16
CA VAL A 45 4.16 17.02 9.44
C VAL A 45 4.17 18.26 10.32
N ARG A 46 5.32 18.92 10.39
CA ARG A 46 5.51 20.20 11.09
C ARG A 46 6.17 21.21 10.15
N PRO A 47 5.70 22.48 10.09
CA PRO A 47 6.39 23.55 9.36
C PRO A 47 7.81 23.74 9.85
N SER A 48 8.76 23.83 8.92
CA SER A 48 10.17 24.08 9.21
C SER A 48 10.90 24.52 7.94
N GLU A 49 11.98 25.26 8.10
CA GLU A 49 12.93 25.51 7.00
C GLU A 49 13.74 24.24 6.67
N ASP A 50 13.93 23.37 7.66
CA ASP A 50 14.58 22.07 7.50
C ASP A 50 13.61 21.04 6.93
N ARG A 51 14.03 20.33 5.87
CA ARG A 51 13.25 19.28 5.19
C ARG A 51 13.67 17.88 5.62
N GLU A 52 13.83 17.70 6.93
CA GLU A 52 14.19 16.40 7.50
C GLU A 52 13.04 15.40 7.37
N LEU A 53 13.37 14.18 6.94
CA LEU A 53 12.46 13.05 6.90
C LEU A 53 13.00 11.93 7.78
N ARG A 54 12.16 11.43 8.69
CA ARG A 54 12.46 10.27 9.52
C ARG A 54 11.40 9.18 9.42
N LEU A 55 11.83 7.93 9.44
CA LEU A 55 10.99 6.74 9.55
C LEU A 55 11.46 5.94 10.77
N ASN A 56 10.58 5.72 11.74
CA ASN A 56 10.91 5.02 13.00
C ASN A 56 12.17 5.60 13.69
N GLY A 57 12.28 6.93 13.72
CA GLY A 57 13.42 7.66 14.31
C GLY A 57 14.66 7.75 13.43
N GLU A 58 14.79 6.94 12.38
CA GLU A 58 15.94 6.93 11.48
C GLU A 58 15.79 7.93 10.32
N ALA A 59 16.87 8.63 9.96
CA ALA A 59 16.87 9.54 8.82
C ALA A 59 16.82 8.76 7.51
N VAL A 60 15.82 9.04 6.68
CA VAL A 60 15.61 8.36 5.39
C VAL A 60 15.41 9.37 4.27
N SER A 61 15.60 8.93 3.03
CA SER A 61 15.26 9.71 1.84
C SER A 61 14.24 8.94 1.00
N VAL A 62 13.03 9.48 0.89
CA VAL A 62 11.94 8.91 0.09
C VAL A 62 11.53 9.96 -0.93
N ALA A 63 11.90 9.74 -2.20
CA ALA A 63 11.69 10.71 -3.28
C ALA A 63 10.22 11.14 -3.42
N ALA A 64 9.28 10.20 -3.29
CA ALA A 64 7.85 10.48 -3.34
C ALA A 64 7.40 11.49 -2.26
N VAL A 65 7.92 11.40 -1.03
CA VAL A 65 7.60 12.35 0.05
C VAL A 65 8.11 13.77 -0.29
N HIS A 66 9.33 13.86 -0.83
CA HIS A 66 9.89 15.14 -1.25
C HIS A 66 9.09 15.76 -2.41
N ASN A 67 8.73 14.95 -3.41
CA ASN A 67 7.89 15.34 -4.54
C ASN A 67 6.52 15.87 -4.08
N VAL A 68 5.89 15.22 -3.09
CA VAL A 68 4.62 15.70 -2.49
C VAL A 68 4.79 17.07 -1.86
N LEU A 69 5.83 17.26 -1.04
CA LEU A 69 6.10 18.55 -0.39
C LEU A 69 6.35 19.66 -1.43
N ASP A 70 7.09 19.36 -2.49
CA ASP A 70 7.36 20.30 -3.58
C ASP A 70 6.09 20.68 -4.34
N ALA A 71 5.24 19.71 -4.67
CA ALA A 71 3.96 19.93 -5.33
C ALA A 71 3.03 20.83 -4.48
N LEU A 72 3.04 20.64 -3.15
CA LEU A 72 2.29 21.45 -2.19
C LEU A 72 2.99 22.77 -1.81
N ARG A 73 4.18 23.05 -2.37
CA ARG A 73 5.04 24.19 -2.03
C ARG A 73 5.23 24.32 -0.51
N ALA A 74 5.41 23.19 0.16
CA ALA A 74 5.45 23.06 1.60
C ALA A 74 6.89 22.76 2.07
N GLY A 75 7.36 23.53 3.06
CA GLY A 75 8.63 23.29 3.74
C GLY A 75 8.36 22.80 5.16
N GLY A 76 8.85 21.60 5.49
CA GLY A 76 8.64 21.04 6.82
C GLY A 76 9.35 19.73 7.07
N GLN A 77 9.41 19.40 8.35
CA GLN A 77 9.89 18.11 8.84
C GLN A 77 8.75 17.10 8.78
N VAL A 78 9.08 15.88 8.35
CA VAL A 78 8.15 14.76 8.25
C VAL A 78 8.67 13.63 9.11
N ARG A 79 7.81 13.10 9.98
CA ARG A 79 8.09 11.87 10.74
C ARG A 79 7.03 10.83 10.47
N ALA A 80 7.47 9.65 10.08
CA ALA A 80 6.65 8.48 9.87
C ALA A 80 6.96 7.42 10.93
N VAL A 81 5.92 6.81 11.48
CA VAL A 81 6.03 5.69 12.42
C VAL A 81 5.17 4.53 11.92
N THR A 82 5.72 3.32 11.93
CA THR A 82 5.03 2.09 11.48
C THR A 82 5.63 0.85 12.14
N ASP A 83 4.77 -0.10 12.50
CA ASP A 83 5.17 -1.44 12.94
C ASP A 83 5.32 -2.41 11.75
N LEU A 84 4.86 -2.02 10.56
CA LEU A 84 4.98 -2.83 9.34
C LEU A 84 6.46 -2.96 8.91
N PRO A 85 6.90 -4.16 8.50
CA PRO A 85 8.24 -4.35 7.93
C PRO A 85 8.44 -3.51 6.67
N VAL A 86 9.44 -2.63 6.70
CA VAL A 86 9.83 -1.80 5.56
C VAL A 86 10.40 -2.70 4.45
N GLY A 87 10.10 -2.40 3.18
CA GLY A 87 10.61 -3.21 2.05
C GLY A 87 9.94 -4.58 1.86
N ALA A 88 8.96 -4.95 2.69
CA ALA A 88 8.28 -6.25 2.61
C ALA A 88 6.94 -6.23 1.83
N GLY A 89 6.72 -5.23 0.97
CA GLY A 89 5.53 -5.17 0.12
C GLY A 89 4.24 -4.65 0.78
N PHE A 90 4.35 -3.88 1.88
CA PHE A 90 3.20 -3.26 2.57
C PHE A 90 2.86 -1.83 2.11
N GLY A 91 3.51 -1.33 1.04
CA GLY A 91 3.24 0.01 0.51
C GLY A 91 3.62 1.16 1.45
N VAL A 92 4.68 1.00 2.26
CA VAL A 92 5.11 2.03 3.24
C VAL A 92 5.47 3.36 2.56
N SER A 93 6.10 3.33 1.37
CA SER A 93 6.41 4.55 0.60
C SER A 93 5.15 5.33 0.23
N GLY A 94 4.18 4.65 -0.39
CA GLY A 94 2.88 5.23 -0.76
C GLY A 94 2.12 5.76 0.45
N ALA A 95 2.21 5.05 1.58
CA ALA A 95 1.58 5.48 2.82
C ALA A 95 2.23 6.76 3.38
N MET A 96 3.57 6.85 3.33
CA MET A 96 4.30 8.07 3.69
C MET A 96 3.96 9.24 2.75
N ALA A 97 3.88 9.01 1.45
CA ALA A 97 3.53 10.04 0.46
C ALA A 97 2.11 10.58 0.68
N LEU A 98 1.12 9.69 0.81
CA LEU A 98 -0.28 10.06 1.03
C LEU A 98 -0.48 10.72 2.40
N GLY A 99 0.14 10.19 3.45
CA GLY A 99 0.07 10.76 4.79
C GLY A 99 0.70 12.15 4.84
N THR A 100 1.82 12.35 4.13
CA THR A 100 2.44 13.67 3.98
C THR A 100 1.51 14.63 3.25
N ALA A 101 0.86 14.21 2.16
CA ALA A 101 -0.06 15.07 1.42
C ALA A 101 -1.22 15.54 2.31
N LEU A 102 -1.84 14.62 3.07
CA LEU A 102 -2.93 14.93 3.99
C LEU A 102 -2.50 15.87 5.12
N ALA A 103 -1.41 15.54 5.81
CA ALA A 103 -0.92 16.32 6.95
C ALA A 103 -0.39 17.70 6.52
N ALA A 104 0.35 17.78 5.42
CA ALA A 104 0.83 19.05 4.87
C ALA A 104 -0.35 19.94 4.41
N ASN A 105 -1.37 19.37 3.75
CA ASN A 105 -2.58 20.13 3.40
C ASN A 105 -3.24 20.76 4.63
N ALA A 106 -3.32 20.02 5.73
CA ALA A 106 -3.92 20.48 6.98
C ALA A 106 -3.06 21.54 7.71
N VAL A 107 -1.74 21.37 7.73
CA VAL A 107 -0.81 22.30 8.39
C VAL A 107 -0.69 23.61 7.63
N PHE A 108 -0.47 23.54 6.32
CA PHE A 108 -0.25 24.70 5.45
C PHE A 108 -1.55 25.28 4.87
N GLU A 109 -2.71 24.77 5.29
CA GLU A 109 -4.05 25.25 4.92
C GLU A 109 -4.24 25.37 3.40
N ARG A 110 -3.80 24.35 2.64
CA ARG A 110 -3.85 24.36 1.17
C ARG A 110 -5.26 24.24 0.60
N GLY A 111 -6.20 23.71 1.39
CA GLY A 111 -7.61 23.63 1.00
C GLY A 111 -7.90 22.66 -0.14
N LEU A 112 -7.00 21.70 -0.38
CA LEU A 112 -7.18 20.68 -1.41
C LEU A 112 -8.09 19.55 -0.93
N SER A 113 -8.85 18.99 -1.86
CA SER A 113 -9.72 17.84 -1.63
C SER A 113 -8.95 16.54 -1.48
N ALA A 114 -9.61 15.51 -0.94
CA ALA A 114 -8.99 14.20 -0.74
C ALA A 114 -8.51 13.55 -2.06
N TYR A 115 -9.20 13.79 -3.17
CA TYR A 115 -8.80 13.24 -4.48
C TYR A 115 -7.59 13.99 -5.05
N GLU A 116 -7.54 15.31 -4.92
CA GLU A 116 -6.36 16.09 -5.33
C GLU A 116 -5.11 15.66 -4.57
N LEU A 117 -5.23 15.46 -3.25
CA LEU A 117 -4.10 15.02 -2.42
C LEU A 117 -3.63 13.61 -2.77
N ALA A 118 -4.57 12.69 -2.99
CA ALA A 118 -4.23 11.35 -3.42
C ALA A 118 -3.66 11.32 -4.85
N THR A 119 -4.11 12.19 -5.76
CA THR A 119 -3.51 12.35 -7.10
C THR A 119 -2.08 12.88 -7.02
N ILE A 120 -1.80 13.85 -6.15
CA ILE A 120 -0.44 14.36 -5.92
C ILE A 120 0.46 13.24 -5.38
N ALA A 121 0.01 12.51 -4.35
CA ALA A 121 0.77 11.41 -3.76
C ALA A 121 0.99 10.25 -4.75
N HIS A 122 -0.01 9.92 -5.57
CA HIS A 122 0.08 8.90 -6.61
C HIS A 122 1.12 9.29 -7.66
N GLY A 123 1.00 10.49 -8.24
CA GLY A 123 1.97 10.98 -9.22
C GLY A 123 3.39 11.02 -8.65
N ALA A 124 3.55 11.35 -7.37
CA ALA A 124 4.84 11.35 -6.69
C ALA A 124 5.47 9.96 -6.56
N GLU A 125 4.68 8.91 -6.27
CA GLU A 125 5.15 7.52 -6.23
C GLU A 125 5.54 7.00 -7.61
N VAL A 126 4.73 7.32 -8.64
CA VAL A 126 5.02 6.95 -10.02
C VAL A 126 6.30 7.60 -10.51
N GLN A 127 6.47 8.91 -10.28
CA GLN A 127 7.69 9.64 -10.66
C GLN A 127 8.95 9.15 -9.94
N ALA A 128 8.77 8.53 -8.78
CA ALA A 128 9.86 7.96 -7.99
C ALA A 128 10.11 6.47 -8.31
N ASP A 129 9.36 5.86 -9.25
CA ASP A 129 9.39 4.43 -9.57
C ASP A 129 9.21 3.52 -8.34
N THR A 130 8.39 3.96 -7.39
CA THR A 130 8.20 3.28 -6.09
C THR A 130 6.87 2.53 -5.99
N GLY A 131 5.85 2.92 -6.74
CA GLY A 131 4.55 2.28 -6.70
C GLY A 131 3.58 2.77 -7.76
N LEU A 132 2.69 1.87 -8.19
CA LEU A 132 1.68 2.13 -9.24
C LEU A 132 0.22 2.04 -8.74
N GLY A 133 0.00 1.70 -7.47
CA GLY A 133 -1.37 1.48 -6.99
C GLY A 133 -1.57 1.46 -5.47
N ASP A 134 -0.51 1.54 -4.68
CA ASP A 134 -0.65 1.56 -3.22
C ASP A 134 -1.41 2.79 -2.75
N VAL A 135 -1.06 4.00 -3.23
CA VAL A 135 -1.72 5.24 -2.79
C VAL A 135 -3.24 5.21 -2.99
N VAL A 136 -3.71 4.74 -4.17
CA VAL A 136 -5.14 4.70 -4.46
C VAL A 136 -5.86 3.62 -3.65
N ALA A 137 -5.21 2.49 -3.40
CA ALA A 137 -5.74 1.41 -2.57
C ALA A 137 -5.80 1.83 -1.09
N GLN A 138 -4.75 2.45 -0.57
CA GLN A 138 -4.65 2.96 0.80
C GLN A 138 -5.63 4.11 1.06
N ARG A 139 -5.87 4.95 0.05
CA ARG A 139 -6.93 5.95 0.13
C ARG A 139 -8.31 5.31 0.17
N HIS A 140 -8.54 4.24 -0.59
CA HIS A 140 -9.84 3.56 -0.64
C HIS A 140 -10.15 2.81 0.65
N GLY A 141 -9.18 2.10 1.21
CA GLY A 141 -9.41 1.15 2.30
C GLY A 141 -10.14 -0.11 1.83
N GLY A 142 -10.38 -1.02 2.76
CA GLY A 142 -11.09 -2.28 2.53
C GLY A 142 -10.26 -3.28 1.73
N VAL A 143 -10.93 -3.95 0.80
CA VAL A 143 -10.32 -4.88 -0.16
C VAL A 143 -10.47 -4.27 -1.56
N PRO A 144 -9.65 -3.26 -1.90
CA PRO A 144 -9.84 -2.49 -3.12
C PRO A 144 -9.59 -3.31 -4.39
N ILE A 145 -10.41 -3.05 -5.40
CA ILE A 145 -10.28 -3.53 -6.77
C ILE A 145 -10.06 -2.30 -7.67
N ARG A 146 -8.85 -2.19 -8.23
CA ARG A 146 -8.49 -1.19 -9.25
C ARG A 146 -8.97 -1.69 -10.60
N LEU A 147 -10.10 -1.17 -11.08
CA LEU A 147 -10.71 -1.55 -12.36
C LEU A 147 -10.01 -0.89 -13.55
N GLU A 148 -9.66 0.38 -13.40
CA GLU A 148 -8.90 1.16 -14.39
C GLU A 148 -7.62 1.70 -13.74
N PRO A 149 -6.52 1.87 -14.49
CA PRO A 149 -5.27 2.39 -13.96
C PRO A 149 -5.34 3.90 -13.69
N GLY A 150 -4.32 4.43 -13.02
CA GLY A 150 -4.14 5.86 -12.78
C GLY A 150 -4.52 6.33 -11.37
N SER A 151 -4.42 7.64 -11.19
CA SER A 151 -4.78 8.35 -9.97
C SER A 151 -6.30 8.46 -9.78
N PRO A 152 -6.80 8.86 -8.59
CA PRO A 152 -8.24 8.92 -8.33
C PRO A 152 -9.06 9.84 -9.23
N GLN A 153 -8.42 10.77 -9.95
CA GLN A 153 -9.11 11.64 -10.92
C GLN A 153 -9.36 10.97 -12.28
N VAL A 154 -8.64 9.89 -12.58
CA VAL A 154 -8.68 9.19 -13.88
C VAL A 154 -9.18 7.76 -13.74
N ASN A 155 -8.86 7.12 -12.62
CA ASN A 155 -9.12 5.71 -12.41
C ASN A 155 -10.58 5.40 -12.05
N LYS A 156 -10.84 4.09 -11.92
CA LYS A 156 -12.09 3.56 -11.40
C LYS A 156 -11.76 2.46 -10.39
N MET A 157 -12.36 2.59 -9.21
CA MET A 157 -12.21 1.66 -8.09
C MET A 157 -13.53 0.95 -7.82
N ASP A 158 -13.44 -0.27 -7.33
CA ASP A 158 -14.50 -1.05 -6.69
C ASP A 158 -13.89 -1.78 -5.46
N ALA A 159 -14.64 -2.66 -4.80
CA ALA A 159 -14.10 -3.45 -3.69
C ALA A 159 -14.82 -4.79 -3.51
N VAL A 160 -14.12 -5.76 -2.93
CA VAL A 160 -14.77 -6.92 -2.33
C VAL A 160 -15.54 -6.44 -1.08
N PRO A 161 -16.86 -6.69 -0.98
CA PRO A 161 -17.70 -6.17 0.10
C PRO A 161 -17.61 -7.02 1.38
N GLU A 162 -16.40 -7.44 1.74
CA GLU A 162 -16.12 -8.30 2.90
C GLU A 162 -15.00 -7.71 3.75
N ARG A 163 -14.91 -8.21 4.99
CA ARG A 163 -13.84 -7.87 5.93
C ARG A 163 -13.39 -9.14 6.61
N SER A 164 -12.12 -9.19 6.94
CA SER A 164 -11.57 -10.33 7.66
C SER A 164 -10.48 -9.90 8.64
N ARG A 165 -10.24 -10.77 9.61
CA ARG A 165 -8.96 -10.81 10.32
C ARG A 165 -7.88 -11.22 9.32
N VAL A 166 -6.74 -10.54 9.39
CA VAL A 166 -5.59 -10.83 8.53
C VAL A 166 -4.41 -11.19 9.42
N GLU A 167 -3.75 -12.28 9.07
CA GLU A 167 -2.47 -12.67 9.63
C GLU A 167 -1.39 -12.50 8.56
N TYR A 168 -0.19 -12.12 8.95
CA TYR A 168 0.93 -12.10 8.03
C TYR A 168 2.25 -12.51 8.67
N VAL A 169 3.14 -13.08 7.85
CA VAL A 169 4.53 -13.40 8.17
C VAL A 169 5.42 -12.92 7.03
N THR A 170 6.65 -12.53 7.36
CA THR A 170 7.64 -12.03 6.41
C THR A 170 8.99 -12.72 6.58
N ASP A 171 9.69 -12.99 5.49
CA ASP A 171 11.07 -13.50 5.47
C ASP A 171 11.99 -12.54 4.70
N GLY A 172 12.10 -11.30 5.20
CA GLY A 172 12.97 -10.27 4.62
C GLY A 172 12.38 -9.49 3.44
N GLU A 173 13.25 -8.70 2.79
CA GLU A 173 12.90 -7.77 1.71
C GLU A 173 13.16 -8.37 0.32
N VAL A 174 12.34 -8.02 -0.67
CA VAL A 174 12.62 -8.26 -2.10
C VAL A 174 12.74 -6.91 -2.80
N PRO A 175 13.78 -6.65 -3.62
CA PRO A 175 13.88 -5.41 -4.37
C PRO A 175 12.71 -5.23 -5.37
N THR A 176 11.78 -4.31 -5.09
CA THR A 176 10.61 -4.02 -5.93
C THR A 176 10.97 -3.56 -7.34
N ALA A 177 12.05 -2.78 -7.49
CA ALA A 177 12.47 -2.19 -8.76
C ALA A 177 12.91 -3.23 -9.80
N GLU A 178 13.38 -4.41 -9.38
CA GLU A 178 13.83 -5.47 -10.30
C GLU A 178 12.65 -6.18 -10.98
N VAL A 179 11.45 -6.16 -10.36
CA VAL A 179 10.25 -6.81 -10.92
C VAL A 179 9.54 -5.93 -11.96
N ILE A 180 9.57 -4.61 -11.79
CA ILE A 180 8.85 -3.66 -12.64
C ILE A 180 9.64 -3.32 -13.93
N GLY A 181 10.96 -3.49 -13.92
CA GLY A 181 11.84 -3.20 -15.07
C GLY A 181 11.98 -4.32 -16.12
N GLY A 182 11.29 -5.45 -15.95
CA GLY A 182 11.37 -6.64 -16.81
C GLY A 182 10.32 -6.72 -17.92
N ASP A 183 10.18 -7.90 -18.53
CA ASP A 183 9.10 -8.21 -19.46
C ASP A 183 7.76 -8.34 -18.68
N THR A 184 6.96 -7.28 -18.72
CA THR A 184 5.69 -7.18 -17.99
C THR A 184 4.52 -7.88 -18.68
N ASP A 185 4.71 -8.50 -19.85
CA ASP A 185 3.59 -9.08 -20.61
C ASP A 185 2.95 -10.24 -19.85
N LEU A 186 3.76 -11.09 -19.22
CA LEU A 186 3.27 -12.19 -18.38
C LEU A 186 2.50 -11.68 -17.16
N ILE A 187 3.01 -10.62 -16.52
CA ILE A 187 2.36 -9.96 -15.38
C ILE A 187 1.01 -9.39 -15.80
N THR A 188 0.98 -8.62 -16.89
CA THR A 188 -0.24 -7.97 -17.37
C THR A 188 -1.28 -9.00 -17.82
N GLN A 189 -0.86 -10.09 -18.46
CA GLN A 189 -1.76 -11.19 -18.84
C GLN A 189 -2.38 -11.87 -17.62
N ALA A 190 -1.56 -12.31 -16.67
CA ALA A 190 -2.02 -12.99 -15.46
C ALA A 190 -2.88 -12.06 -14.58
N GLY A 191 -2.51 -10.78 -14.49
CA GLY A 191 -3.24 -9.75 -13.76
C GLY A 191 -4.61 -9.46 -14.38
N THR A 192 -4.69 -9.35 -15.70
CA THR A 192 -5.97 -9.14 -16.42
C THR A 192 -6.93 -10.31 -16.20
N GLN A 193 -6.44 -11.55 -16.28
CA GLN A 193 -7.25 -12.73 -16.03
C GLN A 193 -7.74 -12.78 -14.57
N SER A 194 -6.85 -12.50 -13.62
CA SER A 194 -7.17 -12.46 -12.19
C SER A 194 -8.19 -11.39 -11.85
N LEU A 195 -8.08 -10.21 -12.45
CA LEU A 195 -9.07 -9.14 -12.31
C LEU A 195 -10.44 -9.55 -12.86
N SER A 196 -10.47 -10.17 -14.05
CA SER A 196 -11.73 -10.61 -14.66
C SER A 196 -12.47 -11.63 -13.80
N ASP A 197 -11.74 -12.55 -13.16
CA ASP A 197 -12.34 -13.56 -12.30
C ASP A 197 -12.82 -12.97 -10.98
N LEU A 198 -12.06 -12.06 -10.36
CA LEU A 198 -12.49 -11.39 -9.12
C LEU A 198 -13.71 -10.48 -9.34
N VAL A 199 -13.78 -9.75 -10.45
CA VAL A 199 -14.93 -8.90 -10.77
C VAL A 199 -16.19 -9.74 -11.02
N ARG A 200 -16.04 -10.97 -11.54
CA ARG A 200 -17.16 -11.89 -11.74
C ARG A 200 -17.74 -12.40 -10.41
N ASP A 201 -16.89 -12.63 -9.42
CA ASP A 201 -17.29 -13.13 -8.10
C ASP A 201 -16.46 -12.48 -6.98
N PRO A 202 -16.85 -11.26 -6.54
CA PRO A 202 -16.03 -10.43 -5.65
C PRO A 202 -16.15 -10.91 -4.20
N THR A 203 -15.43 -11.98 -3.87
CA THR A 203 -15.31 -12.55 -2.52
C THR A 203 -13.84 -12.59 -2.08
N LEU A 204 -13.58 -12.70 -0.77
CA LEU A 204 -12.22 -12.87 -0.27
C LEU A 204 -11.57 -14.17 -0.74
N SER A 205 -12.34 -15.26 -0.84
CA SER A 205 -11.84 -16.54 -1.35
C SER A 205 -11.40 -16.43 -2.81
N THR A 206 -12.19 -15.75 -3.66
CA THR A 206 -11.79 -15.49 -5.05
C THR A 206 -10.54 -14.61 -5.11
N PHE A 207 -10.41 -13.60 -4.24
CA PHE A 207 -9.21 -12.78 -4.14
C PHE A 207 -7.97 -13.63 -3.81
N VAL A 208 -8.04 -14.51 -2.81
CA VAL A 208 -6.92 -15.39 -2.43
C VAL A 208 -6.60 -16.39 -3.53
N GLU A 209 -7.60 -17.01 -4.16
CA GLU A 209 -7.40 -17.95 -5.26
C GLU A 209 -6.70 -17.30 -6.46
N THR A 210 -7.21 -16.16 -6.91
CA THR A 210 -6.67 -15.43 -8.07
C THR A 210 -5.26 -14.89 -7.79
N SER A 211 -4.99 -14.43 -6.56
CA SER A 211 -3.66 -13.98 -6.13
C SER A 211 -2.63 -15.12 -6.11
N ARG A 212 -3.01 -16.31 -5.59
CA ARG A 212 -2.14 -17.51 -5.64
C ARG A 212 -1.82 -17.93 -7.06
N ARG A 213 -2.82 -17.92 -7.95
CA ARG A 213 -2.63 -18.24 -9.37
C ARG A 213 -1.68 -17.25 -10.03
N PHE A 214 -1.90 -15.95 -9.81
CA PHE A 214 -1.05 -14.89 -10.32
C PHE A 214 0.41 -15.06 -9.89
N ALA A 215 0.66 -15.29 -8.59
CA ALA A 215 2.01 -15.48 -8.05
C ALA A 215 2.77 -16.60 -8.79
N ARG A 216 2.08 -17.72 -9.06
CA ARG A 216 2.63 -18.89 -9.75
C ARG A 216 2.86 -18.63 -11.24
N GLU A 217 1.94 -17.94 -11.92
CA GLU A 217 2.01 -17.68 -13.35
C GLU A 217 3.04 -16.62 -13.72
N THR A 218 3.36 -15.72 -12.79
CA THR A 218 4.31 -14.61 -12.98
C THR A 218 5.73 -14.93 -12.52
N ASN A 219 5.99 -16.15 -12.03
CA ASN A 219 7.28 -16.57 -11.45
C ASN A 219 7.76 -15.68 -10.27
N LEU A 220 6.83 -14.98 -9.60
CA LEU A 220 7.13 -14.18 -8.41
C LEU A 220 7.14 -15.04 -7.13
N LEU A 221 6.53 -16.22 -7.19
CA LEU A 221 6.41 -17.13 -6.07
C LEU A 221 7.79 -17.70 -5.67
N THR A 222 8.27 -17.34 -4.48
CA THR A 222 9.48 -17.92 -3.88
C THR A 222 9.18 -19.27 -3.23
N GLU A 223 10.21 -20.09 -3.02
CA GLU A 223 10.09 -21.39 -2.35
C GLU A 223 9.54 -21.24 -0.92
N TRP A 224 10.03 -20.25 -0.17
CA TRP A 224 9.55 -19.97 1.19
C TRP A 224 8.05 -19.62 1.20
N VAL A 225 7.61 -18.69 0.34
CA VAL A 225 6.18 -18.33 0.24
C VAL A 225 5.33 -19.53 -0.15
N HIS A 226 5.81 -20.33 -1.11
CA HIS A 226 5.12 -21.55 -1.55
C HIS A 226 4.91 -22.53 -0.38
N ASP A 227 5.94 -22.79 0.41
CA ASP A 227 5.87 -23.73 1.53
C ASP A 227 4.92 -23.24 2.62
N VAL A 228 4.98 -21.96 2.99
CA VAL A 228 4.05 -21.39 3.98
C VAL A 228 2.61 -21.44 3.50
N VAL A 229 2.33 -21.06 2.24
CA VAL A 229 0.96 -21.13 1.67
C VAL A 229 0.45 -22.57 1.61
N ARG A 230 1.32 -23.54 1.30
CA ARG A 230 0.96 -24.97 1.31
C ARG A 230 0.60 -25.43 2.71
N ASP A 231 1.38 -25.05 3.72
CA ASP A 231 1.16 -25.46 5.10
C ASP A 231 -0.16 -24.86 5.65
N VAL A 232 -0.47 -23.59 5.34
CA VAL A 232 -1.78 -22.98 5.62
C VAL A 232 -2.92 -23.72 4.92
N SER A 233 -2.75 -24.06 3.64
CA SER A 233 -3.77 -24.80 2.89
C SER A 233 -4.00 -26.20 3.46
N ALA A 234 -2.93 -26.87 3.94
CA ALA A 234 -3.03 -28.19 4.59
C ALA A 234 -3.76 -28.14 5.94
N ALA A 235 -3.68 -27.00 6.64
CA ALA A 235 -4.46 -26.72 7.84
C ALA A 235 -5.92 -26.29 7.54
N GLY A 236 -6.29 -26.13 6.25
CA GLY A 236 -7.63 -25.71 5.82
C GLY A 236 -7.84 -24.19 5.79
N GLY A 237 -6.77 -23.41 5.91
CA GLY A 237 -6.80 -21.94 5.82
C GLY A 237 -6.63 -21.41 4.39
N GLU A 238 -6.83 -20.11 4.23
CA GLU A 238 -6.65 -19.38 2.99
C GLU A 238 -5.48 -18.39 3.12
N ALA A 239 -4.45 -18.53 2.28
CA ALA A 239 -3.30 -17.65 2.25
C ALA A 239 -2.82 -17.37 0.82
N THR A 240 -2.18 -16.22 0.63
CA THR A 240 -1.51 -15.85 -0.62
C THR A 240 -0.25 -15.04 -0.33
N MET A 241 0.60 -14.90 -1.34
CA MET A 241 1.72 -13.97 -1.33
C MET A 241 1.20 -12.51 -1.29
N GLY A 242 1.85 -11.67 -0.49
CA GLY A 242 1.84 -10.23 -0.68
C GLY A 242 2.84 -9.85 -1.79
N MET A 243 2.34 -9.36 -2.92
CA MET A 243 3.17 -9.11 -4.09
C MET A 243 4.29 -8.12 -3.80
N LEU A 244 5.46 -8.37 -4.40
CA LEU A 244 6.66 -7.52 -4.31
C LEU A 244 7.34 -7.55 -2.92
N GLY A 245 7.16 -8.62 -2.15
CA GLY A 245 7.90 -8.92 -0.92
C GLY A 245 7.95 -10.43 -0.61
N GLN A 246 8.78 -10.86 0.34
CA GLN A 246 8.73 -12.22 0.90
C GLN A 246 7.69 -12.27 2.02
N THR A 247 6.43 -11.99 1.66
CA THR A 247 5.33 -11.85 2.62
C THR A 247 4.22 -12.84 2.29
N VAL A 248 3.73 -13.54 3.31
CA VAL A 248 2.49 -14.32 3.21
C VAL A 248 1.42 -13.65 4.05
N VAL A 249 0.25 -13.46 3.44
CA VAL A 249 -0.97 -13.01 4.12
C VAL A 249 -1.99 -14.13 4.15
N ALA A 250 -2.63 -14.34 5.29
CA ALA A 250 -3.69 -15.32 5.48
C ALA A 250 -4.96 -14.66 6.03
N LEU A 251 -6.11 -15.19 5.62
CA LEU A 251 -7.41 -14.82 6.15
C LEU A 251 -7.71 -15.58 7.43
N GLY A 252 -8.46 -14.97 8.34
CA GLY A 252 -8.86 -15.62 9.58
C GLY A 252 -7.63 -15.93 10.43
N THR A 253 -7.49 -17.19 10.85
CA THR A 253 -6.39 -17.73 11.68
C THR A 253 -5.47 -18.67 10.91
N GLY A 254 -5.44 -18.60 9.57
CA GLY A 254 -4.77 -19.59 8.74
C GLY A 254 -3.29 -19.81 9.04
N LEU A 255 -2.52 -18.78 9.39
CA LEU A 255 -1.10 -18.92 9.73
C LEU A 255 -0.92 -19.50 11.14
N SER A 256 -1.71 -19.01 12.11
CA SER A 256 -1.70 -19.57 13.47
C SER A 256 -2.09 -21.04 13.49
N ASP A 257 -3.12 -21.43 12.75
CA ASP A 257 -3.62 -22.81 12.65
C ASP A 257 -2.60 -23.75 11.98
N ALA A 258 -1.73 -23.19 11.12
CA ALA A 258 -0.59 -23.90 10.52
C ALA A 258 0.66 -23.93 11.41
N GLY A 259 0.63 -23.31 12.59
CA GLY A 259 1.73 -23.34 13.56
C GLY A 259 2.78 -22.25 13.41
N TYR A 260 2.49 -21.19 12.64
CA TYR A 260 3.33 -20.00 12.57
C TYR A 260 3.03 -19.03 13.72
N ASP A 261 3.92 -18.05 13.94
CA ASP A 261 3.73 -16.92 14.86
C ASP A 261 3.53 -15.63 14.06
N PRO A 262 2.30 -15.35 13.57
CA PRO A 262 2.07 -14.23 12.68
C PRO A 262 1.81 -12.92 13.42
N SER A 263 2.12 -11.81 12.74
CA SER A 263 1.50 -10.52 13.07
C SER A 263 0.00 -10.57 12.73
N VAL A 264 -0.82 -9.84 13.49
CA VAL A 264 -2.27 -9.95 13.44
C VAL A 264 -2.90 -8.57 13.33
N CYS A 265 -3.65 -8.35 12.24
CA CYS A 265 -4.42 -7.13 12.04
C CYS A 265 -5.81 -7.44 11.48
N GLN A 266 -6.51 -6.42 11.00
CA GLN A 266 -7.79 -6.52 10.32
C GLN A 266 -7.71 -5.86 8.95
N VAL A 267 -8.70 -6.11 8.10
CA VAL A 267 -8.95 -5.23 6.95
C VAL A 267 -9.40 -3.85 7.45
N ASP A 268 -8.63 -2.81 7.13
CA ASP A 268 -8.99 -1.42 7.45
C ASP A 268 -10.20 -0.99 6.63
N PRO A 269 -11.26 -0.45 7.22
CA PRO A 269 -12.48 -0.15 6.48
C PRO A 269 -12.55 1.26 5.89
N THR A 270 -11.62 2.14 6.22
CA THR A 270 -11.79 3.59 6.04
C THR A 270 -10.80 4.22 5.07
N GLY A 271 -9.64 3.60 4.89
CA GLY A 271 -8.53 4.18 4.17
C GLY A 271 -7.84 5.29 4.96
N ALA A 272 -7.00 6.04 4.26
CA ALA A 272 -6.24 7.16 4.81
C ALA A 272 -7.13 8.23 5.47
N THR A 273 -6.74 8.67 6.67
CA THR A 273 -7.49 9.65 7.45
C THR A 273 -6.59 10.64 8.18
N LEU A 274 -7.09 11.85 8.40
CA LEU A 274 -6.45 12.79 9.34
C LEU A 274 -6.74 12.34 10.77
N LEU A 275 -5.71 12.33 11.60
CA LEU A 275 -5.82 12.05 13.02
C LEU A 275 -6.13 13.34 13.79
N ALA A 276 -6.61 13.16 15.03
CA ALA A 276 -6.68 14.27 15.97
C ALA A 276 -5.26 14.88 16.13
N PRO A 277 -5.16 16.21 16.32
CA PRO A 277 -3.86 16.83 16.56
C PRO A 277 -3.19 16.17 17.78
N PRO A 278 -1.89 15.88 17.72
CA PRO A 278 -1.18 15.33 18.86
C PRO A 278 -1.28 16.31 20.04
N THR A 279 -1.44 15.75 21.25
CA THR A 279 -1.53 16.52 22.49
C THR A 279 -0.22 17.23 22.84
N ASP A 280 0.91 16.66 22.42
CA ASP A 280 2.22 17.28 22.44
C ASP A 280 2.58 17.73 21.01
N PRO A 281 2.88 19.01 20.78
CA PRO A 281 3.26 19.47 19.45
C PRO A 281 4.59 18.89 18.99
N THR A 282 5.44 18.36 19.89
CA THR A 282 6.71 17.71 19.53
C THR A 282 6.49 16.55 18.58
N LEU A 283 7.39 16.44 17.61
CA LEU A 283 7.35 15.33 16.69
C LEU A 283 7.72 14.05 17.47
N PRO A 284 6.94 12.96 17.35
CA PRO A 284 7.25 11.70 18.03
C PRO A 284 8.64 11.22 17.62
N GLU A 285 9.46 10.78 18.58
CA GLU A 285 10.78 10.18 18.30
C GLU A 285 10.66 8.92 17.44
#